data_AF-A0A0L6WF90-F1
#
_entry.id   AF-A0A0L6WF90-F1
#
_cell.length_a   1.000
_cell.length_b   1.000
_cell.length_c   1.000
_cell.angle_alpha   90.00
_cell.angle_beta   90.00
_cell.angle_gamma   90.00
#
_symmetry.space_group_name_H-M   'P 1'
#
loop_
_entity.id
_entity.type
_entity.pdbx_description
1 polymer ?
#
loop_
_entity_poly.entity_id
_entity_poly.type
_entity_poly.pdbx_seq_one_letter_code
_entity_poly.pdbx_strand_id
1 'polypeptide(L)'
;MVSLRFALLAAFTGTAVAQTSLYIPGFDPQPISADILGVDAQGRTTWALHQGALTDTFEEGSFPGTATLVEGTNDVSMTYVAPSGLFTMGTECTLSDGLAICSATVSGEPVTETDTVNFIDVQAGTTAVLTSPTATTVPVALTSISSQPSQTGIPAQTSKNTSSAASPTQSSNAAVTFPHLMFGFIVPFAAAALAL
;
A
#
# COMPACT_ATOMS: atom_id res chain seq x y z
N MET A 1 26.14 -49.13 37.91
CA MET A 1 24.99 -48.21 38.12
C MET A 1 25.36 -46.86 37.53
N VAL A 2 25.02 -46.61 36.26
CA VAL A 2 25.30 -45.34 35.57
C VAL A 2 23.98 -44.56 35.52
N SER A 3 23.90 -43.50 36.31
CA SER A 3 22.72 -42.63 36.41
C SER A 3 22.77 -41.62 35.26
N LEU A 4 22.05 -41.90 34.19
CA LEU A 4 21.92 -41.04 33.02
C LEU A 4 20.79 -40.03 33.29
N ARG A 5 21.13 -38.88 33.88
CA ARG A 5 20.20 -37.76 34.03
C ARG A 5 20.12 -37.01 32.70
N PHE A 6 19.14 -37.37 31.89
CA PHE A 6 18.71 -36.57 30.74
C PHE A 6 18.11 -35.26 31.23
N ALA A 7 18.89 -34.18 31.17
CA ALA A 7 18.40 -32.83 31.33
C ALA A 7 17.58 -32.46 30.09
N LEU A 8 16.25 -32.44 30.24
CA LEU A 8 15.31 -31.99 29.22
C LEU A 8 15.39 -30.46 29.11
N LEU A 9 16.25 -29.93 28.23
CA LEU A 9 16.17 -28.53 27.81
C LEU A 9 14.96 -28.39 26.87
N ALA A 10 13.83 -27.94 27.41
CA ALA A 10 12.70 -27.50 26.60
C ALA A 10 13.10 -26.21 25.87
N ALA A 11 13.36 -26.30 24.58
CA ALA A 11 13.55 -25.14 23.72
C ALA A 11 12.20 -24.42 23.58
N PHE A 12 12.03 -23.31 24.29
CA PHE A 12 10.96 -22.35 24.04
C PHE A 12 11.26 -21.65 22.72
N THR A 13 10.74 -22.17 21.61
CA THR A 13 10.68 -21.45 20.34
C THR A 13 9.52 -20.46 20.42
N GLY A 14 9.74 -19.32 21.09
CA GLY A 14 8.82 -18.20 21.02
C GLY A 14 8.78 -17.67 19.59
N THR A 15 7.62 -17.64 18.97
CA THR A 15 7.41 -16.95 17.69
C THR A 15 7.48 -15.45 17.96
N ALA A 16 8.64 -14.85 17.73
CA ALA A 16 8.76 -13.40 17.71
C ALA A 16 7.97 -12.88 16.50
N VAL A 17 6.83 -12.23 16.75
CA VAL A 17 6.14 -11.45 15.71
C VAL A 17 7.01 -10.22 15.46
N ALA A 18 7.52 -10.05 14.25
CA ALA A 18 8.27 -8.87 13.92
C ALA A 18 7.31 -7.67 13.91
N GLN A 19 7.63 -6.63 14.67
CA GLN A 19 6.96 -5.34 14.54
C GLN A 19 7.72 -4.54 13.49
N THR A 20 6.99 -3.94 12.55
CA THR A 20 7.54 -3.00 11.56
C THR A 20 6.67 -1.76 11.55
N SER A 21 7.22 -0.63 11.14
CA SER A 21 6.47 0.62 11.05
C SER A 21 6.31 0.97 9.57
N LEU A 22 5.07 1.20 9.13
CA LEU A 22 4.73 1.50 7.73
C LEU A 22 4.04 2.87 7.63
N TYR A 23 4.32 3.61 6.57
CA TYR A 23 3.48 4.75 6.20
C TYR A 23 2.28 4.25 5.39
N ILE A 24 1.07 4.49 5.90
CA ILE A 24 -0.18 4.06 5.25
C ILE A 24 -1.01 5.31 4.92
N PRO A 25 -1.11 5.71 3.63
CA PRO A 25 -1.76 6.96 3.23
C PRO A 25 -3.23 7.04 3.69
N GLY A 26 -3.59 8.13 4.37
CA GLY A 26 -4.97 8.39 4.82
C GLY A 26 -5.44 7.52 6.00
N PHE A 27 -4.54 6.79 6.68
CA PHE A 27 -4.88 6.01 7.86
C PHE A 27 -4.31 6.65 9.14
N ASP A 28 -5.15 6.70 10.17
CA ASP A 28 -4.71 7.02 11.53
C ASP A 28 -4.13 5.78 12.23
N PRO A 29 -3.26 5.95 13.26
CA PRO A 29 -2.72 4.85 14.06
C PRO A 29 -3.81 3.95 14.62
N GLN A 30 -3.81 2.68 14.20
CA GLN A 30 -4.76 1.67 14.64
C GLN A 30 -4.16 0.26 14.48
N PRO A 31 -4.74 -0.78 15.09
CA PRO A 31 -4.26 -2.15 14.94
C PRO A 31 -4.36 -2.65 13.49
N ILE A 32 -3.21 -2.74 12.82
CA ILE A 32 -3.09 -3.28 11.45
C ILE A 32 -2.05 -4.39 11.45
N SER A 33 -2.35 -5.45 10.71
CA SER A 33 -1.40 -6.51 10.41
C SER A 33 -0.98 -6.44 8.94
N ALA A 34 0.26 -6.81 8.66
CA ALA A 34 0.84 -6.74 7.32
C ALA A 34 1.60 -8.02 7.00
N ASP A 35 1.32 -8.62 5.86
CA ASP A 35 2.10 -9.75 5.33
C ASP A 35 3.00 -9.29 4.19
N ILE A 36 4.27 -9.67 4.21
CA ILE A 36 5.15 -9.44 3.07
C ILE A 36 4.72 -10.38 1.94
N LEU A 37 4.32 -9.79 0.82
CA LEU A 37 4.08 -10.50 -0.44
C LEU A 37 5.39 -10.67 -1.21
N GLY A 38 6.27 -9.67 -1.23
CA GLY A 38 7.55 -9.80 -1.90
C GLY A 38 8.33 -8.50 -1.97
N VAL A 39 9.53 -8.57 -2.54
CA VAL A 39 10.37 -7.40 -2.83
C VAL A 39 10.66 -7.39 -4.33
N ASP A 40 10.43 -6.27 -5.00
CA ASP A 40 10.68 -6.15 -6.44
C ASP A 40 12.16 -5.89 -6.77
N ALA A 41 12.48 -5.83 -8.06
CA ALA A 41 13.86 -5.61 -8.52
C ALA A 41 14.40 -4.21 -8.18
N GLN A 42 13.53 -3.28 -7.83
CA GLN A 42 13.85 -1.92 -7.42
C GLN A 42 14.03 -1.80 -5.90
N GLY A 43 13.81 -2.89 -5.15
CA GLY A 43 13.92 -2.93 -3.70
C GLY A 43 12.68 -2.43 -2.97
N ARG A 44 11.53 -2.31 -3.65
CA ARG A 44 10.26 -1.94 -3.02
C ARG A 44 9.61 -3.18 -2.42
N THR A 45 9.07 -3.05 -1.21
CA THR A 45 8.40 -4.15 -0.52
C THR A 45 6.90 -4.04 -0.75
N THR A 46 6.29 -5.15 -1.18
CA THR A 46 4.85 -5.27 -1.33
C THR A 46 4.28 -5.96 -0.09
N TRP A 47 3.30 -5.31 0.53
CA TRP A 47 2.61 -5.74 1.73
C TRP A 47 1.13 -5.99 1.45
N ALA A 48 0.57 -7.06 2.01
CA ALA A 48 -0.87 -7.25 2.14
C ALA A 48 -1.31 -6.78 3.53
N LEU A 49 -2.05 -5.69 3.57
CA LEU A 49 -2.62 -5.11 4.79
C LEU A 49 -3.99 -5.73 5.07
N HIS A 50 -4.19 -6.12 6.31
CA HIS A 50 -5.45 -6.66 6.82
C HIS A 50 -5.69 -6.20 8.26
N GLN A 51 -6.91 -6.44 8.74
CA GLN A 51 -7.31 -6.09 10.09
C GLN A 51 -6.37 -6.73 11.13
N GLY A 52 -5.78 -5.90 12.00
CA GLY A 52 -4.93 -6.36 13.08
C GLY A 52 -5.72 -6.97 14.24
N ALA A 53 -5.01 -7.63 15.15
CA ALA A 53 -5.63 -8.09 16.40
C ALA A 53 -6.02 -6.88 17.25
N LEU A 54 -7.31 -6.76 17.56
CA LEU A 54 -7.80 -5.77 18.50
C LEU A 54 -7.14 -5.98 19.87
N THR A 55 -6.48 -4.95 20.39
CA THR A 55 -6.12 -4.89 21.80
C THR A 55 -7.26 -4.22 22.56
N ASP A 56 -7.47 -4.55 23.84
CA ASP A 56 -8.58 -4.06 24.68
C ASP A 56 -8.77 -2.53 24.72
N THR A 57 -7.83 -1.76 24.18
CA THR A 57 -7.88 -0.29 24.06
C THR A 57 -8.58 0.21 22.79
N PHE A 58 -8.86 -0.64 21.80
CA PHE A 58 -9.52 -0.28 20.55
C PHE A 58 -10.87 -0.98 20.45
N GLU A 59 -11.95 -0.25 20.76
CA GLU A 59 -13.32 -0.76 20.70
C GLU A 59 -13.86 -0.81 19.25
N GLU A 60 -13.24 -0.09 18.31
CA GLU A 60 -13.63 0.01 16.90
C GLU A 60 -12.42 -0.18 15.97
N GLY A 61 -11.95 -1.41 15.83
CA GLY A 61 -10.96 -1.75 14.80
C GLY A 61 -11.68 -2.12 13.52
N SER A 62 -11.86 -1.16 12.63
CA SER A 62 -12.42 -1.45 11.32
C SER A 62 -11.40 -0.98 10.30
N PHE A 63 -10.48 -1.88 9.95
CA PHE A 63 -9.87 -1.91 8.63
C PHE A 63 -10.75 -2.81 7.76
N PRO A 64 -11.90 -2.32 7.23
CA PRO A 64 -12.85 -3.18 6.57
C PRO A 64 -12.32 -3.53 5.19
N GLY A 65 -11.66 -4.67 5.04
CA GLY A 65 -11.24 -5.17 3.73
C GLY A 65 -9.76 -5.48 3.68
N THR A 66 -9.20 -5.36 2.49
CA THR A 66 -7.79 -5.68 2.23
C THR A 66 -7.17 -4.54 1.43
N ALA A 67 -5.95 -4.16 1.77
CA ALA A 67 -5.16 -3.28 0.92
C ALA A 67 -3.84 -3.95 0.52
N THR A 68 -3.36 -3.60 -0.66
CA THR A 68 -2.00 -3.90 -1.10
C THR A 68 -1.21 -2.61 -1.06
N LEU A 69 -0.14 -2.58 -0.28
CA LEU A 69 0.77 -1.45 -0.15
C LEU A 69 2.10 -1.81 -0.81
N VAL A 70 2.64 -0.95 -1.66
CA VAL A 70 3.99 -1.05 -2.20
C VAL A 70 4.78 0.11 -1.62
N GLU A 71 5.81 -0.20 -0.85
CA GLU A 71 6.65 0.78 -0.16
C GLU A 71 8.05 0.78 -0.75
N GLY A 72 8.48 1.94 -1.23
CA GLY A 72 9.84 2.23 -1.67
C GLY A 72 10.53 3.26 -0.77
N THR A 73 11.75 3.65 -1.12
CA THR A 73 12.53 4.61 -0.32
C THR A 73 11.92 6.01 -0.31
N ASN A 74 11.31 6.44 -1.42
CA ASN A 74 10.73 7.79 -1.56
C ASN A 74 9.32 7.75 -2.18
N ASP A 75 8.73 6.57 -2.34
CA ASP A 75 7.43 6.37 -2.98
C ASP A 75 6.63 5.32 -2.23
N VAL A 76 5.32 5.54 -2.15
CA VAL A 76 4.37 4.58 -1.58
C VAL A 76 3.15 4.54 -2.49
N SER A 77 2.70 3.35 -2.89
CA SER A 77 1.41 3.19 -3.56
C SER A 77 0.55 2.21 -2.80
N MET A 78 -0.75 2.48 -2.76
CA MET A 78 -1.72 1.66 -2.06
C MET A 78 -2.91 1.41 -2.98
N THR A 79 -3.35 0.16 -3.02
CA THR A 79 -4.65 -0.21 -3.59
C THR A 79 -5.50 -0.81 -2.50
N TYR A 80 -6.61 -0.16 -2.16
CA TYR A 80 -7.58 -0.65 -1.20
C TYR A 80 -8.80 -1.22 -1.92
N VAL A 81 -9.28 -2.36 -1.43
CA VAL A 81 -10.50 -3.02 -1.92
C VAL A 81 -11.45 -3.18 -0.75
N ALA A 82 -12.63 -2.57 -0.86
CA ALA A 82 -13.69 -2.72 0.13
C ALA A 82 -14.17 -4.19 0.20
N PRO A 83 -14.73 -4.67 1.32
CA PRO A 83 -15.10 -6.07 1.49
C PRO A 83 -16.15 -6.55 0.49
N SER A 84 -16.98 -5.63 0.00
CA SER A 84 -18.00 -5.91 -1.03
C SER A 84 -17.43 -6.02 -2.44
N GLY A 85 -16.18 -5.61 -2.65
CA GLY A 85 -15.54 -5.50 -3.97
C GLY A 85 -16.13 -4.40 -4.87
N LEU A 86 -17.11 -3.63 -4.39
CA LEU A 86 -17.80 -2.60 -5.18
C LEU A 86 -17.02 -1.28 -5.25
N PHE A 87 -15.99 -1.13 -4.41
CA PHE A 87 -15.17 0.06 -4.34
C PHE A 87 -13.70 -0.36 -4.27
N THR A 88 -12.92 0.16 -5.21
CA THR A 88 -11.47 0.03 -5.27
C THR A 88 -10.89 1.43 -5.37
N MET A 89 -9.91 1.74 -4.53
CA MET A 89 -9.22 3.02 -4.52
C MET A 89 -7.72 2.78 -4.67
N GLY A 90 -7.10 3.52 -5.60
CA GLY A 90 -5.65 3.58 -5.76
C GLY A 90 -5.14 4.94 -5.30
N THR A 91 -4.05 4.94 -4.56
CA THR A 91 -3.34 6.14 -4.11
C THR A 91 -1.85 5.97 -4.36
N GLU A 92 -1.21 7.01 -4.87
CA GLU A 92 0.24 7.06 -5.11
C GLU A 92 0.80 8.30 -4.41
N CYS A 93 1.82 8.10 -3.57
CA CYS A 93 2.43 9.14 -2.77
C CYS A 93 3.93 9.25 -3.06
N THR A 94 4.43 10.47 -3.14
CA THR A 94 5.88 10.76 -3.09
C THR A 94 6.23 11.27 -1.70
N LEU A 95 7.26 10.67 -1.09
CA LEU A 95 7.76 11.03 0.23
C LEU A 95 8.96 11.99 0.09
N SER A 96 8.89 13.15 0.73
CA SER A 96 9.99 14.11 0.80
C SER A 96 9.92 14.92 2.09
N ASP A 97 11.04 15.05 2.80
CA ASP A 97 11.18 15.94 3.97
C ASP A 97 10.13 15.72 5.07
N GLY A 98 9.68 14.47 5.27
CA GLY A 98 8.65 14.13 6.25
C GLY A 98 7.22 14.46 5.80
N LEU A 99 7.02 14.83 4.54
CA LEU A 99 5.73 15.02 3.90
C LEU A 99 5.48 13.95 2.85
N ALA A 100 4.22 13.60 2.66
CA ALA A 100 3.74 12.73 1.61
C ALA A 100 2.80 13.52 0.70
N ILE A 101 3.14 13.64 -0.58
CA ILE A 101 2.26 14.25 -1.58
C ILE A 101 1.56 13.10 -2.30
N CYS A 102 0.30 12.88 -1.96
CA CYS A 102 -0.51 11.77 -2.40
C CYS A 102 -1.47 12.19 -3.50
N SER A 103 -1.63 11.34 -4.52
CA SER A 103 -2.59 11.50 -5.59
C SER A 103 -3.50 10.28 -5.66
N ALA A 104 -4.80 10.53 -5.83
CA ALA A 104 -5.80 9.48 -6.02
C ALA A 104 -6.80 9.92 -7.10
N THR A 105 -7.45 8.97 -7.76
CA THR A 105 -8.47 9.28 -8.77
C THR A 105 -9.85 8.98 -8.18
N VAL A 106 -10.67 10.02 -8.04
CA VAL A 106 -12.06 9.89 -7.56
C VAL A 106 -12.98 10.27 -8.71
N SER A 107 -13.82 9.33 -9.14
CA SER A 107 -14.75 9.52 -10.27
C SER A 107 -14.07 9.95 -11.58
N GLY A 108 -12.80 9.56 -11.79
CA GLY A 108 -12.03 9.89 -12.99
C GLY A 108 -11.23 11.20 -12.89
N GLU A 109 -11.40 11.97 -11.82
CA GLU A 109 -10.67 13.22 -11.59
C GLU A 109 -9.51 12.99 -10.61
N PRO A 110 -8.29 13.49 -10.90
CA PRO A 110 -7.17 13.41 -9.99
C PRO A 110 -7.37 14.40 -8.83
N VAL A 111 -7.26 13.87 -7.61
CA VAL A 111 -7.23 14.66 -6.37
C VAL A 111 -5.84 14.52 -5.78
N THR A 112 -5.26 15.63 -5.33
CA THR A 112 -3.96 15.67 -4.66
C THR A 112 -4.14 16.16 -3.23
N GLU A 113 -3.54 15.44 -2.30
CA GLU A 113 -3.53 15.73 -0.88
C GLU A 113 -2.08 15.71 -0.38
N THR A 114 -1.78 16.51 0.64
CA THR A 114 -0.46 16.57 1.26
C THR A 114 -0.59 16.25 2.73
N ASP A 115 0.04 15.17 3.14
CA ASP A 115 0.02 14.66 4.50
C ASP A 115 1.39 14.74 5.16
N THR A 116 1.39 14.73 6.49
CA THR A 116 2.61 14.50 7.26
C THR A 116 2.87 13.01 7.34
N VAL A 117 4.10 12.58 7.09
CA VAL A 117 4.47 11.15 7.20
C VAL A 117 4.39 10.73 8.65
N ASN A 118 3.37 9.92 8.96
CA ASN A 118 3.19 9.30 10.26
C ASN A 118 3.26 7.77 10.10
N PHE A 119 4.23 7.14 10.76
CA PHE A 119 4.39 5.69 10.67
C PHE A 119 3.47 4.99 11.67
N ILE A 120 2.82 3.93 11.20
CA ILE A 120 1.95 3.08 12.01
C ILE A 120 2.69 1.78 12.28
N ASP A 121 2.78 1.40 13.56
CA ASP A 121 3.33 0.10 13.94
C ASP A 121 2.36 -1.00 13.54
N VAL A 122 2.80 -1.89 12.66
CA VAL A 122 2.04 -3.03 12.19
C VAL A 122 2.65 -4.34 12.70
N GLN A 123 1.78 -5.32 12.92
CA GLN A 123 2.20 -6.69 13.22
C GLN A 123 2.59 -7.35 11.89
N ALA A 124 3.89 -7.53 11.66
CA ALA A 124 4.34 -8.23 10.47
C ALA A 124 4.09 -9.74 10.64
N GLY A 125 3.24 -10.29 9.77
CA GLY A 125 3.02 -11.72 9.68
C GLY A 125 4.24 -12.44 9.09
N THR A 126 4.23 -13.77 9.19
CA THR A 126 5.22 -14.59 8.47
C THR A 126 5.07 -14.35 6.98
N THR A 127 6.19 -14.05 6.29
CA THR A 127 6.25 -13.89 4.83
C THR A 127 5.36 -14.92 4.16
N ALA A 128 4.30 -14.47 3.48
CA ALA A 128 3.50 -15.37 2.68
C ALA A 128 4.47 -15.95 1.66
N VAL A 129 4.73 -17.27 1.73
CA VAL A 129 5.47 -17.95 0.69
C VAL A 129 4.58 -17.86 -0.53
N LEU A 130 4.80 -16.83 -1.35
CA LEU A 130 4.25 -16.79 -2.69
C LEU A 130 4.78 -18.07 -3.34
N THR A 131 3.91 -19.06 -3.50
CA THR A 131 4.13 -20.09 -4.49
C THR A 131 4.27 -19.33 -5.79
N SER A 132 5.51 -19.13 -6.23
CA SER A 132 5.85 -18.48 -7.49
C SER A 132 4.85 -18.98 -8.51
N PRO A 133 4.09 -18.10 -9.19
CA PRO A 133 3.21 -18.57 -10.25
C PRO A 133 4.10 -19.34 -11.21
N THR A 134 3.82 -20.64 -11.38
CA THR A 134 4.45 -21.44 -12.42
C THR A 134 4.17 -20.70 -13.70
N ALA A 135 5.20 -20.05 -14.26
CA ALA A 135 5.10 -19.37 -15.54
C ALA A 135 4.60 -20.41 -16.54
N THR A 136 3.32 -20.35 -16.86
CA THR A 136 2.76 -21.15 -17.94
C THR A 136 3.28 -20.49 -19.20
N THR A 137 4.40 -21.02 -19.70
CA THR A 137 4.95 -20.71 -21.01
C THR A 137 3.93 -21.16 -22.03
N VAL A 138 2.99 -20.26 -22.38
CA VAL A 138 2.17 -20.45 -23.57
C VAL A 138 3.13 -20.30 -24.77
N PRO A 139 3.30 -21.33 -25.62
CA PRO A 139 4.14 -21.22 -26.79
C PRO A 139 3.51 -20.20 -27.76
N VAL A 140 4.14 -19.04 -27.90
CA VAL A 140 3.83 -18.10 -28.98
C VAL A 140 4.41 -18.70 -30.25
N ALA A 141 3.53 -19.13 -31.16
CA ALA A 141 3.93 -19.52 -32.51
C ALA A 141 4.52 -18.29 -33.22
N LEU A 142 5.82 -18.31 -33.48
CA LEU A 142 6.48 -17.31 -34.32
C LEU A 142 6.04 -17.49 -35.77
N THR A 143 5.16 -16.62 -36.26
CA THR A 143 4.95 -16.45 -37.69
C THR A 143 6.01 -15.49 -38.22
N SER A 144 7.09 -16.06 -38.76
CA SER A 144 8.13 -15.32 -39.47
C SER A 144 7.58 -14.78 -40.80
N ILE A 145 7.22 -13.49 -40.81
CA ILE A 145 7.00 -12.72 -42.05
C ILE A 145 8.24 -11.85 -42.32
N SER A 146 9.00 -12.30 -43.32
CA SER A 146 10.09 -11.59 -43.96
C SER A 146 9.54 -10.61 -44.99
N SER A 147 9.82 -9.32 -44.87
CA SER A 147 9.69 -8.33 -45.96
C SER A 147 10.62 -7.14 -45.73
N GLN A 148 11.81 -7.24 -46.32
CA GLN A 148 12.60 -6.26 -47.08
C GLN A 148 12.62 -4.75 -46.67
N PRO A 149 13.81 -4.09 -46.76
CA PRO A 149 13.99 -2.69 -46.35
C PRO A 149 13.72 -1.68 -47.48
N SER A 150 13.23 -0.51 -47.09
CA SER A 150 13.29 0.71 -47.90
C SER A 150 13.79 1.88 -47.04
N GLN A 151 15.01 2.32 -47.34
CA GLN A 151 15.59 3.59 -46.89
C GLN A 151 14.72 4.78 -47.34
N THR A 152 14.65 5.84 -46.55
CA THR A 152 15.01 7.21 -46.96
C THR A 152 14.85 8.22 -45.82
N GLY A 153 15.83 9.12 -45.67
CA GLY A 153 15.56 10.50 -45.26
C GLY A 153 15.95 10.93 -43.84
N ILE A 154 17.17 11.45 -43.72
CA ILE A 154 17.63 12.34 -42.63
C ILE A 154 16.91 13.69 -42.77
N PRO A 155 16.49 14.35 -41.66
CA PRO A 155 17.06 15.66 -41.37
C PRO A 155 17.52 15.79 -39.91
N ALA A 156 18.71 16.37 -39.75
CA ALA A 156 19.24 16.84 -38.48
C ALA A 156 18.36 17.97 -37.92
N GLN A 157 17.92 17.85 -36.68
CA GLN A 157 17.39 18.97 -35.91
C GLN A 157 18.29 19.24 -34.70
N THR A 158 19.09 20.28 -34.87
CA THR A 158 19.77 21.03 -33.80
C THR A 158 18.71 21.85 -33.07
N SER A 159 18.38 21.49 -31.83
CA SER A 159 17.55 22.33 -30.97
C SER A 159 18.31 22.75 -29.72
N LYS A 160 18.50 24.07 -29.66
CA LYS A 160 19.21 24.85 -28.66
C LYS A 160 18.64 24.66 -27.26
N ASN A 161 19.56 24.56 -26.30
CA ASN A 161 19.36 25.00 -24.92
C ASN A 161 18.82 26.44 -24.88
N THR A 162 17.68 26.62 -24.22
CA THR A 162 17.29 27.89 -23.59
C THR A 162 16.75 27.59 -22.22
N SER A 163 17.58 27.83 -21.22
CA SER A 163 17.21 27.89 -19.81
C SER A 163 16.38 29.15 -19.58
N SER A 164 15.08 28.98 -19.31
CA SER A 164 14.22 30.03 -18.77
C SER A 164 13.88 29.65 -17.33
N ALA A 165 14.47 30.37 -16.39
CA ALA A 165 14.08 30.35 -14.99
C ALA A 165 12.64 30.86 -14.88
N ALA A 166 11.71 29.99 -14.50
CA ALA A 166 10.37 30.39 -14.09
C ALA A 166 10.41 30.72 -12.59
N SER A 167 10.08 31.97 -12.26
CA SER A 167 9.82 32.40 -10.89
C SER A 167 8.64 31.62 -10.29
N PRO A 168 8.69 31.19 -9.02
CA PRO A 168 7.54 30.57 -8.37
C PRO A 168 6.47 31.64 -8.12
N THR A 169 5.32 31.48 -8.79
CA THR A 169 4.09 32.19 -8.45
C THR A 169 3.56 31.62 -7.14
N GLN A 170 3.57 32.44 -6.08
CA GLN A 170 2.84 32.15 -4.84
C GLN A 170 1.34 32.09 -5.18
N SER A 171 0.80 30.88 -5.28
CA SER A 171 -0.64 30.66 -5.24
C SER A 171 -1.07 30.72 -3.79
N SER A 172 -1.86 31.74 -3.45
CA SER A 172 -2.52 31.85 -2.17
C SER A 172 -3.40 30.63 -1.93
N ASN A 173 -3.12 29.89 -0.85
CA ASN A 173 -3.97 28.82 -0.37
C ASN A 173 -5.30 29.41 0.08
N ALA A 174 -6.33 29.33 -0.77
CA ALA A 174 -7.69 29.36 -0.29
C ALA A 174 -7.90 28.04 0.46
N ALA A 175 -8.03 28.13 1.79
CA ALA A 175 -8.47 27.02 2.61
C ALA A 175 -9.84 26.57 2.12
N VAL A 176 -9.87 25.52 1.30
CA VAL A 176 -11.10 24.78 1.05
C VAL A 176 -11.29 23.91 2.28
N THR A 177 -12.00 24.46 3.26
CA THR A 177 -12.57 23.68 4.35
C THR A 177 -13.51 22.66 3.73
N PHE A 178 -13.01 21.46 3.46
CA PHE A 178 -13.87 20.32 3.23
C PHE A 178 -14.64 20.09 4.53
N PRO A 179 -15.99 20.10 4.53
CA PRO A 179 -16.73 19.65 5.67
C PRO A 179 -16.32 18.20 5.90
N HIS A 180 -15.68 17.98 7.05
CA HIS A 180 -15.41 16.67 7.62
C HIS A 180 -16.72 15.90 7.54
N LEU A 181 -16.87 15.05 6.51
CA LEU A 181 -17.91 14.06 6.47
C LEU A 181 -17.51 13.06 7.55
N MET A 182 -17.94 13.37 8.75
CA MET A 182 -18.10 12.43 9.84
C MET A 182 -18.88 11.25 9.26
N PHE A 183 -18.18 10.23 8.77
CA PHE A 183 -18.71 8.88 8.67
C PHE A 183 -18.85 8.33 10.10
N GLY A 184 -19.64 9.03 10.92
CA GLY A 184 -20.23 8.46 12.10
C GLY A 184 -21.30 7.49 11.64
N PHE A 185 -20.91 6.23 11.43
CA PHE A 185 -21.85 5.12 11.42
C PHE A 185 -22.46 4.99 12.82
N ILE A 186 -23.44 5.83 13.12
CA ILE A 186 -24.38 5.54 14.21
C ILE A 186 -25.26 4.40 13.68
N VAL A 187 -24.87 3.17 13.98
CA VAL A 187 -25.79 2.02 13.90
C VAL A 187 -26.56 2.02 15.21
N PRO A 188 -27.86 2.40 15.25
CA PRO A 188 -28.67 2.08 16.41
C PRO A 188 -28.92 0.57 16.37
N PHE A 189 -28.20 -0.17 17.21
CA PHE A 189 -28.59 -1.51 17.64
C PHE A 189 -29.89 -1.36 18.44
N ALA A 190 -31.03 -1.33 17.74
CA ALA A 190 -32.33 -1.45 18.37
C ALA A 190 -32.50 -2.92 18.79
N ALA A 191 -32.10 -3.21 20.03
CA ALA A 191 -32.52 -4.40 20.75
C ALA A 191 -34.03 -4.32 21.01
N ALA A 192 -34.83 -4.89 20.10
CA ALA A 192 -36.23 -5.18 20.36
C ALA A 192 -36.31 -6.54 21.08
N ALA A 193 -36.32 -6.47 22.41
CA ALA A 193 -36.71 -7.56 23.28
C ALA A 193 -38.24 -7.75 23.28
N LEU A 194 -38.65 -9.02 23.37
CA LEU A 194 -39.94 -9.60 23.74
C LEU A 194 -41.08 -8.67 24.21
N ALA A 195 -42.28 -8.88 23.64
CA ALA A 195 -43.50 -9.10 24.45
C ALA A 195 -44.63 -9.74 23.61
N LEU A 196 -45.11 -10.88 24.12
CA LEU A 196 -46.36 -11.64 23.84
C LEU A 196 -46.47 -12.42 22.52
#